data_AF-A0A0R0D4E2-F1
#
_entry.id   AF-A0A0R0D4E2-F1
#
_cell.length_a   1.000
_cell.length_b   1.000
_cell.length_c   1.000
_cell.angle_alpha   90.00
_cell.angle_beta   90.00
_cell.angle_gamma   90.00
#
_symmetry.space_group_name_H-M   'P 1'
#
loop_
_entity.id
_entity.type
_entity.pdbx_description
1 polymer ?
#
loop_
_entity_poly.entity_id
_entity_poly.type
_entity_poly.pdbx_seq_one_letter_code
_entity_poly.pdbx_strand_id
1 'polypeptide(L)'
;MLLHPDPQVDLCAFFIGDIMSDIESAGQQLRNTFLNASFLVPDDERKNIRPIEPVMMIGYPSGLWDEQNNRPLARRGSTASHPFLKWNGKVEFVIDAACFPGSSGSPVFLFEDLMFRTKDNAYTPGTKAQLLGILASGPLYTSEGKLIQKDIPTATSIVPVVQTMMNLGNVVHASALGDIITMVKEASIAGKSFPKAIT
;
A
#
# COMPACT_ATOMS: atom_id res chain seq x y z
N MET A 1 -10.33 -9.51 -12.62
CA MET A 1 -9.86 -8.22 -12.08
C MET A 1 -10.80 -7.12 -12.56
N LEU A 2 -11.10 -6.14 -11.71
CA LEU A 2 -11.94 -4.98 -11.97
C LEU A 2 -11.10 -3.73 -11.69
N LEU A 3 -10.85 -2.92 -12.72
CA LEU A 3 -10.06 -1.70 -12.59
C LEU A 3 -10.91 -0.57 -11.98
N HIS A 4 -10.26 0.39 -11.33
CA HIS A 4 -10.88 1.64 -10.91
C HIS A 4 -11.52 2.37 -12.13
N PRO A 5 -12.68 3.03 -11.97
CA PRO A 5 -13.37 3.69 -13.09
C PRO A 5 -12.59 4.92 -13.61
N ASP A 6 -11.88 5.63 -12.74
CA ASP A 6 -10.91 6.65 -13.13
C ASP A 6 -9.58 6.00 -13.56
N PRO A 7 -9.14 6.13 -14.82
CA PRO A 7 -7.90 5.53 -15.31
C PRO A 7 -6.62 6.16 -14.72
N GLN A 8 -6.72 7.30 -14.03
CA GLN A 8 -5.59 7.90 -13.33
C GLN A 8 -5.35 7.32 -11.93
N VAL A 9 -6.28 6.49 -11.43
CA VAL A 9 -6.20 5.87 -10.12
C VAL A 9 -5.70 4.43 -10.27
N ASP A 10 -4.50 4.17 -9.77
CA ASP A 10 -3.86 2.85 -9.82
C ASP A 10 -4.40 1.92 -8.73
N LEU A 11 -5.66 1.53 -8.88
CA LEU A 11 -6.33 0.56 -8.02
C LEU A 11 -7.12 -0.45 -8.87
N CYS A 12 -7.17 -1.68 -8.37
CA CYS A 12 -8.06 -2.69 -8.90
C CYS A 12 -8.56 -3.60 -7.78
N ALA A 13 -9.68 -4.26 -8.03
CA ALA A 13 -10.16 -5.38 -7.23
C ALA A 13 -9.98 -6.69 -8.00
N PHE A 14 -9.70 -7.76 -7.28
CA PHE A 14 -9.80 -9.12 -7.79
C PHE A 14 -10.59 -9.97 -6.80
N PHE A 15 -11.17 -11.04 -7.31
CA PHE A 15 -12.07 -11.89 -6.54
C PHE A 15 -11.26 -13.04 -5.96
N ILE A 16 -11.41 -13.24 -4.66
CA ILE A 16 -10.74 -14.33 -3.93
C ILE A 16 -11.71 -15.43 -3.50
N GLY A 17 -12.96 -15.40 -3.95
CA GLY A 17 -13.99 -16.35 -3.54
C GLY A 17 -13.60 -17.80 -3.81
N ASP A 18 -13.02 -18.08 -4.99
CA ASP A 18 -12.51 -19.42 -5.32
C ASP A 18 -11.37 -19.83 -4.39
N ILE A 19 -10.42 -18.92 -4.12
CA ILE A 19 -9.30 -19.17 -3.20
C ILE A 19 -9.83 -19.48 -1.80
N MET A 20 -10.84 -18.73 -1.33
CA MET A 20 -11.46 -18.98 -0.03
C MET A 20 -12.15 -20.35 0.00
N SER A 21 -12.89 -20.71 -1.05
CA SER A 21 -13.54 -22.02 -1.19
C SER A 21 -12.53 -23.17 -1.21
N ASP A 22 -11.39 -23.00 -1.89
CA ASP A 22 -10.33 -24.00 -1.95
C ASP A 22 -9.66 -24.20 -0.59
N ILE A 23 -9.40 -23.11 0.15
CA ILE A 23 -8.86 -23.15 1.53
C ILE A 23 -9.82 -23.90 2.45
N GLU A 24 -11.12 -23.58 2.39
CA GLU A 24 -12.15 -24.23 3.19
C GLU A 24 -12.28 -25.72 2.85
N SER A 25 -12.26 -26.07 1.56
CA SER A 25 -12.33 -27.46 1.08
C SER A 25 -11.11 -28.29 1.47
N ALA A 26 -9.94 -27.65 1.62
CA ALA A 26 -8.73 -28.27 2.15
C ALA A 26 -8.74 -28.44 3.68
N GLY A 27 -9.83 -28.07 4.36
CA GLY A 27 -9.95 -28.13 5.83
C GLY A 27 -9.08 -27.09 6.55
N GLN A 28 -8.64 -26.04 5.85
CA GLN A 28 -7.84 -24.97 6.41
C GLN A 28 -8.71 -23.74 6.71
N GLN A 29 -8.19 -22.83 7.54
CA GLN A 29 -8.81 -21.55 7.82
C GLN A 29 -7.83 -20.42 7.52
N LEU A 30 -8.28 -19.44 6.74
CA LEU A 30 -7.51 -18.24 6.48
C LEU A 30 -7.60 -17.32 7.72
N ARG A 31 -6.46 -17.09 8.37
CA ARG A 31 -6.38 -16.04 9.38
C ARG A 31 -6.26 -14.68 8.70
N ASN A 32 -7.32 -13.87 8.77
CA ASN A 32 -7.39 -12.56 8.15
C ASN A 32 -8.07 -11.52 9.05
N THR A 33 -7.92 -10.26 8.65
CA THR A 33 -8.69 -9.13 9.17
C THR A 33 -9.33 -8.43 7.98
N PHE A 34 -10.65 -8.46 7.91
CA PHE A 34 -11.38 -7.69 6.91
C PHE A 34 -11.45 -6.22 7.35
N LEU A 35 -10.85 -5.34 6.53
CA LEU A 35 -11.01 -3.91 6.72
C LEU A 35 -12.41 -3.50 6.26
N ASN A 36 -13.08 -2.69 7.07
CA ASN A 36 -14.37 -2.10 6.76
C ASN A 36 -14.30 -0.58 6.98
N ALA A 37 -15.41 0.13 6.76
CA ALA A 37 -15.45 1.58 6.86
C ALA A 37 -15.01 2.14 8.23
N SER A 38 -15.07 1.36 9.31
CA SER A 38 -14.59 1.76 10.65
C SER A 38 -13.09 1.99 10.72
N PHE A 39 -12.32 1.43 9.78
CA PHE A 39 -10.88 1.66 9.68
C PHE A 39 -10.54 2.96 8.96
N LEU A 40 -11.50 3.62 8.31
CA LEU A 40 -11.23 4.90 7.65
C LEU A 40 -11.16 6.03 8.68
N VAL A 41 -10.45 7.11 8.32
CA VAL A 41 -10.46 8.34 9.11
C VAL A 41 -11.83 9.03 8.92
N PRO A 42 -12.62 9.23 10.00
CA PRO A 42 -13.89 9.92 9.93
C PRO A 42 -13.75 11.33 9.34
N ASP A 43 -14.71 11.76 8.54
CA ASP A 43 -14.65 13.04 7.82
C ASP A 43 -14.46 14.24 8.76
N ASP A 44 -15.09 14.19 9.94
CA ASP A 44 -14.98 15.22 10.96
C ASP A 44 -13.61 15.24 11.67
N GLU A 45 -12.84 14.15 11.58
CA GLU A 45 -11.46 14.04 12.08
C GLU A 45 -10.41 14.47 11.06
N ARG A 46 -10.69 14.40 9.75
CA ARG A 46 -9.70 14.65 8.70
C ARG A 46 -9.03 16.03 8.81
N LYS A 47 -9.77 17.03 9.30
CA LYS A 47 -9.24 18.39 9.54
C LYS A 47 -8.16 18.46 10.63
N ASN A 48 -8.10 17.47 11.52
CA ASN A 48 -7.13 17.40 12.61
C ASN A 48 -5.86 16.64 12.21
N ILE A 49 -5.87 16.02 11.03
CA ILE A 49 -4.74 15.28 10.49
C ILE A 49 -3.69 16.28 10.01
N ARG A 50 -2.44 16.07 10.41
CA ARG A 50 -1.30 16.89 10.03
C ARG A 50 -0.75 16.42 8.68
N PRO A 51 0.05 17.26 8.01
CA PRO A 51 0.80 16.83 6.84
C PRO A 51 1.75 15.65 7.11
N ILE A 52 2.32 15.60 8.31
CA ILE A 52 3.30 14.58 8.75
C ILE A 52 2.68 13.80 9.92
N GLU A 53 2.28 12.57 9.64
CA GLU A 53 1.72 11.62 10.61
C GLU A 53 2.52 10.33 10.61
N PRO A 54 2.62 9.63 11.75
CA PRO A 54 3.22 8.31 11.79
C PRO A 54 2.37 7.33 10.99
N VAL A 55 3.03 6.53 10.16
CA VAL A 55 2.36 5.48 9.37
C VAL A 55 2.94 4.10 9.63
N MET A 56 2.10 3.11 9.43
CA MET A 56 2.49 1.71 9.34
C MET A 56 2.03 1.13 8.00
N MET A 57 2.97 0.57 7.26
CA MET A 57 2.73 -0.15 6.02
C MET A 57 2.95 -1.64 6.26
N ILE A 58 2.04 -2.48 5.76
CA ILE A 58 2.11 -3.94 5.93
C ILE A 58 2.05 -4.60 4.56
N GLY A 59 3.02 -5.46 4.24
CA GLY A 59 3.02 -6.15 2.96
C GLY A 59 4.19 -7.11 2.76
N TYR A 60 4.49 -7.37 1.48
CA TYR A 60 5.43 -8.42 1.05
C TYR A 60 6.55 -7.85 0.17
N PRO A 61 7.39 -6.93 0.71
CA PRO A 61 8.43 -6.25 -0.06
C PRO A 61 9.40 -7.28 -0.67
N SER A 62 9.63 -7.17 -1.96
CA SER A 62 10.44 -8.11 -2.76
C SER A 62 10.00 -9.57 -2.64
N GLY A 63 8.73 -9.83 -2.33
CA GLY A 63 8.23 -11.17 -2.07
C GLY A 63 8.78 -11.79 -0.78
N LEU A 64 9.28 -10.98 0.16
CA LEU A 64 9.72 -11.48 1.46
C LEU A 64 8.53 -11.62 2.40
N TRP A 65 8.40 -12.81 2.99
CA TRP A 65 7.48 -13.10 4.08
C TRP A 65 8.08 -14.13 5.03
N ASP A 66 7.52 -14.25 6.22
CA ASP A 66 7.83 -15.36 7.10
C ASP A 66 7.10 -16.61 6.59
N GLU A 67 7.80 -17.45 5.83
CA GLU A 67 7.25 -18.68 5.24
C GLU A 67 6.75 -19.67 6.28
N GLN A 68 7.38 -19.74 7.46
CA GLN A 68 7.00 -20.71 8.50
C GLN A 68 5.72 -20.28 9.21
N ASN A 69 5.56 -18.98 9.49
CA ASN A 69 4.39 -18.46 10.21
C ASN A 69 3.34 -17.79 9.31
N ASN A 70 3.58 -17.72 8.00
CA ASN A 70 2.77 -17.04 7.00
C ASN A 70 2.45 -15.58 7.37
N ARG A 71 3.49 -14.79 7.68
CA ARG A 71 3.33 -13.39 8.13
C ARG A 71 3.94 -12.38 7.15
N PRO A 72 3.27 -11.23 6.91
CA PRO A 72 3.85 -10.13 6.16
C PRO A 72 4.91 -9.39 6.98
N LEU A 73 5.65 -8.50 6.31
CA LEU A 73 6.55 -7.56 6.96
C LEU A 73 5.84 -6.24 7.23
N ALA A 74 6.01 -5.71 8.44
CA ALA A 74 5.52 -4.40 8.83
C ALA A 74 6.65 -3.37 8.78
N ARG A 75 6.35 -2.17 8.31
CA ARG A 75 7.29 -1.04 8.20
C ARG A 75 6.67 0.20 8.80
N ARG A 76 7.42 0.90 9.65
CA ARG A 76 7.03 2.23 10.13
C ARG A 76 7.64 3.30 9.22
N GLY A 77 6.96 4.42 9.14
CA GLY A 77 7.39 5.60 8.40
C GLY A 77 6.57 6.82 8.81
N SER A 78 6.53 7.82 7.94
CA SER A 78 5.63 8.95 8.08
C SER A 78 4.97 9.33 6.76
N THR A 79 3.88 10.07 6.81
CA THR A 79 3.43 10.79 5.62
C THR A 79 4.46 11.88 5.28
N ALA A 80 4.86 11.97 4.01
CA ALA A 80 5.73 13.00 3.47
C ALA A 80 4.94 14.14 2.80
N SER A 81 3.66 13.92 2.51
CA SER A 81 2.70 14.96 2.14
C SER A 81 1.35 14.72 2.82
N HIS A 82 0.47 15.72 2.80
CA HIS A 82 -0.79 15.66 3.53
C HIS A 82 -1.72 14.56 2.98
N PRO A 83 -2.14 13.57 3.79
CA PRO A 83 -2.78 12.34 3.29
C PRO A 83 -4.20 12.52 2.73
N PHE A 84 -4.81 13.69 2.96
CA PHE A 84 -6.12 14.05 2.44
C PHE A 84 -6.10 15.14 1.35
N LEU A 85 -4.91 15.59 0.92
CA LEU A 85 -4.78 16.53 -0.20
C LEU A 85 -4.27 15.80 -1.43
N LYS A 86 -4.75 16.23 -2.61
CA LYS A 86 -4.29 15.65 -3.87
C LYS A 86 -2.83 16.01 -4.15
N TRP A 87 -1.96 15.02 -4.26
CA TRP A 87 -0.57 15.21 -4.66
C TRP A 87 -0.48 15.45 -6.16
N ASN A 88 -0.04 16.65 -6.56
CA ASN A 88 0.06 17.06 -7.97
C ASN A 88 -1.23 16.82 -8.78
N GLY A 89 -2.39 17.06 -8.15
CA GLY A 89 -3.71 16.86 -8.76
C GLY A 89 -4.22 15.42 -8.79
N LYS A 90 -3.41 14.44 -8.39
CA LYS A 90 -3.78 13.02 -8.30
C LYS A 90 -4.41 12.69 -6.96
N VAL A 91 -5.25 11.65 -6.91
CA VAL A 91 -5.89 11.14 -5.68
C VAL A 91 -4.91 10.27 -4.88
N GLU A 92 -3.74 10.86 -4.60
CA GLU A 92 -2.60 10.22 -3.96
C GLU A 92 -1.94 11.17 -2.96
N PHE A 93 -1.20 10.60 -2.01
CA PHE A 93 -0.25 11.31 -1.15
C PHE A 93 1.08 10.56 -1.09
N VAL A 94 2.10 11.19 -0.52
CA VAL A 94 3.45 10.62 -0.44
C VAL A 94 3.73 10.20 1.00
N ILE A 95 4.37 9.04 1.17
CA ILE A 95 4.95 8.59 2.44
C ILE A 95 6.46 8.52 2.33
N ASP A 96 7.13 8.74 3.46
CA ASP A 96 8.52 8.36 3.70
C ASP A 96 8.53 7.08 4.52
N ALA A 97 8.82 5.98 3.84
CA ALA A 97 8.96 4.65 4.41
C ALA A 97 9.82 3.84 3.46
N ALA A 98 10.51 2.81 3.96
CA ALA A 98 11.20 1.88 3.08
C ALA A 98 10.15 1.21 2.16
N CYS A 99 10.03 1.71 0.94
CA CYS A 99 9.15 1.20 -0.11
C CYS A 99 10.08 0.53 -1.11
N PHE A 100 10.05 -0.80 -1.20
CA PHE A 100 10.87 -1.55 -2.16
C PHE A 100 9.97 -2.11 -3.25
N PRO A 101 10.53 -2.56 -4.39
CA PRO A 101 9.78 -3.38 -5.35
C PRO A 101 9.01 -4.50 -4.62
N GLY A 102 7.78 -4.78 -5.04
CA GLY A 102 6.89 -5.72 -4.33
C GLY A 102 6.16 -5.14 -3.10
N SER A 103 6.41 -3.89 -2.69
CA SER A 103 5.57 -3.21 -1.70
C SER A 103 4.24 -2.68 -2.29
N SER A 104 4.08 -2.63 -3.61
CA SER A 104 2.82 -2.20 -4.25
C SER A 104 1.65 -3.08 -3.81
N GLY A 105 0.49 -2.48 -3.58
CA GLY A 105 -0.69 -3.12 -2.99
C GLY A 105 -0.71 -3.16 -1.47
N SER A 106 0.37 -2.75 -0.79
CA SER A 106 0.41 -2.75 0.69
C SER A 106 -0.56 -1.71 1.27
N PRO A 107 -1.44 -2.08 2.21
CA PRO A 107 -2.20 -1.08 2.96
C PRO A 107 -1.28 -0.23 3.83
N VAL A 108 -1.59 1.07 3.87
CA VAL A 108 -0.90 2.09 4.67
C VAL A 108 -1.87 2.67 5.67
N PHE A 109 -1.51 2.57 6.95
CA PHE A 109 -2.31 3.04 8.07
C PHE A 109 -1.65 4.25 8.72
N LEU A 110 -2.43 5.26 9.10
CA LEU A 110 -2.07 6.15 10.20
C LEU A 110 -2.00 5.27 11.45
N PHE A 111 -0.85 5.28 12.12
CA PHE A 111 -0.60 4.35 13.22
C PHE A 111 0.05 5.07 14.40
N GLU A 112 -0.69 5.14 15.51
CA GLU A 112 -0.21 5.62 16.79
C GLU A 112 -0.37 4.49 17.83
N ASP A 113 0.69 4.16 18.56
CA ASP A 113 0.69 3.15 19.62
C ASP A 113 1.18 3.71 20.95
N LEU A 114 0.84 3.01 22.04
CA LEU A 114 0.97 3.43 23.44
C LEU A 114 0.03 4.59 23.80
N MET A 115 0.05 5.67 23.03
CA MET A 115 -0.87 6.80 23.12
C MET A 115 -1.25 7.27 21.73
N PHE A 116 -2.51 7.66 21.55
CA PHE A 116 -2.99 8.24 20.30
C PHE A 116 -3.71 9.56 20.54
N ARG A 117 -3.75 10.39 19.51
CA ARG A 117 -4.40 11.69 19.58
C ARG A 117 -5.90 11.58 19.32
N THR A 118 -6.69 12.17 20.21
CA THR A 118 -8.16 12.25 20.09
C THR A 118 -8.58 13.45 19.24
N LYS A 119 -9.88 13.52 18.92
CA LYS A 119 -10.46 14.63 18.12
C LYS A 119 -10.21 16.01 18.74
N ASP A 120 -10.12 16.07 20.07
CA ASP A 120 -9.92 17.31 20.84
C ASP A 120 -8.44 17.64 21.07
N ASN A 121 -7.54 17.00 20.32
CA ASN A 121 -6.08 17.17 20.41
C ASN A 121 -5.50 16.75 21.77
N ALA A 122 -6.23 15.94 22.55
CA ALA A 122 -5.73 15.28 23.75
C ALA A 122 -5.08 13.93 23.40
N TYR A 123 -4.31 13.37 24.32
CA TYR A 123 -3.71 12.04 24.16
C TYR A 123 -4.38 11.04 25.09
N THR A 124 -4.75 9.87 24.56
CA THR A 124 -5.35 8.76 25.33
C THR A 124 -4.50 7.51 25.16
N PRO A 125 -4.26 6.72 26.23
CA PRO A 125 -3.57 5.45 26.13
C PRO A 125 -4.28 4.48 25.17
N GLY A 126 -3.53 3.81 24.31
CA GLY A 126 -4.05 2.79 23.39
C GLY A 126 -3.35 2.79 22.04
N THR A 127 -3.99 2.13 21.08
CA THR A 127 -3.51 2.03 19.70
C THR A 127 -4.59 2.52 18.74
N LYS A 128 -4.23 3.40 17.82
CA LYS A 128 -5.08 3.90 16.74
C LYS A 128 -4.47 3.48 15.42
N ALA A 129 -5.21 2.72 14.63
CA ALA A 129 -4.84 2.30 13.28
C ALA A 129 -5.98 2.68 12.33
N GLN A 130 -5.73 3.60 11.41
CA GLN A 130 -6.71 4.03 10.41
C GLN A 130 -6.12 3.94 9.01
N LEU A 131 -6.82 3.28 8.09
CA LEU A 131 -6.40 3.12 6.71
C LEU A 131 -6.39 4.49 6.02
N LEU A 132 -5.21 4.91 5.56
CA LEU A 132 -5.04 6.11 4.75
C LEU A 132 -5.12 5.79 3.25
N GLY A 133 -4.68 4.59 2.86
CA GLY A 133 -4.70 4.20 1.46
C GLY A 133 -3.91 2.94 1.16
N ILE A 134 -3.67 2.71 -0.13
CA ILE A 134 -2.93 1.58 -0.66
C ILE A 134 -1.70 2.11 -1.39
N LEU A 135 -0.52 1.58 -1.08
CA LEU A 135 0.71 1.93 -1.78
C LEU A 135 0.60 1.48 -3.25
N ALA A 136 0.72 2.41 -4.19
CA ALA A 136 0.66 2.10 -5.61
C ALA A 136 2.06 2.09 -6.24
N SER A 137 2.77 3.20 -6.10
CA SER A 137 4.07 3.43 -6.77
C SER A 137 5.05 4.15 -5.85
N GLY A 138 6.24 4.46 -6.35
CA GLY A 138 7.24 5.29 -5.66
C GLY A 138 8.28 5.79 -6.65
N PRO A 139 8.90 6.97 -6.42
CA PRO A 139 9.92 7.48 -7.32
C PRO A 139 11.18 6.60 -7.27
N LEU A 140 11.63 6.17 -8.44
CA LEU A 140 12.92 5.51 -8.61
C LEU A 140 14.00 6.59 -8.77
N TYR A 141 15.12 6.45 -8.04
CA TYR A 141 16.30 7.27 -8.26
C TYR A 141 17.38 6.43 -8.93
N THR A 142 17.84 6.89 -10.09
CA THR A 142 18.96 6.26 -10.80
C THR A 142 20.23 7.00 -10.41
N SER A 143 21.16 6.31 -9.77
CA SER A 143 22.49 6.86 -9.48
C SER A 143 23.43 6.49 -10.64
N GLU A 144 23.86 7.47 -11.44
CA GLU A 144 24.87 7.25 -12.48
C GLU A 144 26.28 7.30 -11.85
N GLY A 145 27.01 6.18 -11.87
CA GLY A 145 28.40 6.09 -11.42
C GLY A 145 29.38 6.19 -12.60
N LYS A 146 30.39 7.07 -12.52
CA LYS A 146 31.46 7.16 -13.52
C LYS A 146 32.43 5.99 -13.36
N LEU A 147 32.53 5.11 -14.37
CA LEU A 147 33.64 4.16 -14.45
C LEU A 147 34.94 4.95 -14.72
N ILE A 148 35.87 4.92 -13.78
CA ILE A 148 37.24 5.41 -14.02
C ILE A 148 38.01 4.25 -14.64
N GLN A 149 38.24 4.33 -15.95
CA GLN A 149 39.20 3.48 -16.63
C GLN A 149 40.59 3.79 -16.06
N LYS A 150 41.15 2.83 -15.31
CA LYS A 150 42.58 2.81 -15.02
C LYS A 150 43.20 1.92 -16.08
N ASP A 151 44.22 2.40 -16.78
CA ASP A 151 44.82 1.67 -17.90
C ASP A 151 45.33 0.30 -17.44
N ILE A 152 44.59 -0.75 -17.78
CA ILE A 152 45.03 -2.13 -17.73
C ILE A 152 44.74 -2.71 -19.11
N PRO A 153 45.68 -3.41 -19.76
CA PRO A 153 45.50 -3.84 -21.13
C PRO A 153 44.42 -4.92 -21.17
N THR A 154 43.38 -4.71 -21.98
CA THR A 154 42.44 -5.73 -22.48
C THR A 154 41.32 -6.14 -21.53
N ALA A 155 40.22 -5.37 -21.51
CA ALA A 155 38.85 -5.91 -21.39
C ALA A 155 37.82 -4.81 -21.66
N THR A 156 36.91 -5.03 -22.60
CA THR A 156 35.69 -4.24 -22.77
C THR A 156 34.80 -4.50 -21.55
N SER A 157 34.47 -3.48 -20.75
CA SER A 157 33.61 -3.64 -19.58
C SER A 157 32.17 -3.15 -19.85
N ILE A 158 31.21 -3.99 -19.49
CA ILE A 158 29.78 -3.66 -19.42
C ILE A 158 29.55 -2.85 -18.13
N VAL A 159 28.87 -1.71 -18.22
CA VAL A 159 28.56 -0.84 -17.07
C VAL A 159 27.29 -1.33 -16.37
N PRO A 160 27.34 -1.72 -15.08
CA PRO A 160 26.12 -2.00 -14.32
C PRO A 160 25.44 -0.69 -13.89
N VAL A 161 24.19 -0.50 -14.29
CA VAL A 161 23.32 0.57 -13.78
C VAL A 161 22.62 0.06 -12.52
N VAL A 162 22.75 0.79 -11.40
CA VAL A 162 22.11 0.42 -10.13
C VAL A 162 21.05 1.46 -9.77
N GLN A 163 19.82 1.00 -9.58
CA GLN A 163 18.73 1.83 -9.08
C GLN A 163 18.72 1.80 -7.55
N THR A 164 18.60 2.97 -6.94
CA THR A 164 18.45 3.11 -5.48
C THR A 164 17.13 3.79 -5.17
N MET A 165 16.39 3.28 -4.19
CA MET A 165 15.11 3.87 -3.77
C MET A 165 15.36 5.11 -2.90
N MET A 166 14.50 6.12 -3.05
CA MET A 166 14.49 7.30 -2.16
C MET A 166 13.66 7.10 -0.89
N ASN A 167 13.20 5.87 -0.62
CA ASN A 167 12.27 5.55 0.47
C ASN A 167 10.97 6.39 0.43
N LEU A 168 10.57 6.84 -0.75
CA LEU A 168 9.28 7.50 -0.95
C LEU A 168 8.30 6.55 -1.62
N GLY A 169 7.03 6.66 -1.23
CA GLY A 169 5.92 5.89 -1.80
C GLY A 169 4.72 6.77 -2.07
N ASN A 170 4.12 6.64 -3.25
CA ASN A 170 2.83 7.22 -3.59
C ASN A 170 1.72 6.27 -3.15
N VAL A 171 0.80 6.76 -2.35
CA VAL A 171 -0.30 6.01 -1.76
C VAL A 171 -1.60 6.56 -2.33
N VAL A 172 -2.38 5.72 -3.01
CA VAL A 172 -3.71 6.08 -3.48
C VAL A 172 -4.65 6.17 -2.28
N HIS A 173 -5.45 7.24 -2.20
CA HIS A 173 -6.31 7.49 -1.05
C HIS A 173 -7.30 6.36 -0.80
N ALA A 174 -7.53 6.02 0.46
CA ALA A 174 -8.53 5.01 0.85
C ALA A 174 -9.95 5.36 0.37
N SER A 175 -10.27 6.64 0.16
CA SER A 175 -11.56 7.05 -0.39
C SER A 175 -11.83 6.50 -1.79
N ALA A 176 -10.79 6.25 -2.60
CA ALA A 176 -10.92 5.68 -3.94
C ALA A 176 -11.36 4.20 -3.93
N LEU A 177 -11.24 3.52 -2.78
CA LEU A 177 -11.77 2.16 -2.62
C LEU A 177 -13.30 2.14 -2.71
N GLY A 178 -13.99 3.23 -2.35
CA GLY A 178 -15.46 3.32 -2.39
C GLY A 178 -16.04 3.12 -3.79
N ASP A 179 -15.38 3.68 -4.80
CA ASP A 179 -15.79 3.57 -6.20
C ASP A 179 -15.70 2.11 -6.67
N ILE A 180 -14.57 1.45 -6.40
CA ILE A 180 -14.36 0.03 -6.71
C ILE A 180 -15.36 -0.86 -5.96
N ILE A 181 -15.57 -0.63 -4.66
CA ILE A 181 -16.51 -1.41 -3.85
C ILE A 181 -17.93 -1.32 -4.42
N THR A 182 -18.33 -0.14 -4.88
CA THR A 182 -19.65 0.08 -5.49
C THR A 182 -19.78 -0.74 -6.78
N MET A 183 -18.79 -0.66 -7.66
CA MET A 183 -18.78 -1.45 -8.90
C MET A 183 -18.76 -2.96 -8.64
N VAL A 184 -18.03 -3.44 -7.63
CA VAL A 184 -18.01 -4.86 -7.24
C VAL A 184 -19.39 -5.32 -6.78
N LYS A 185 -20.08 -4.51 -5.96
CA LYS A 185 -21.45 -4.84 -5.50
C LYS A 185 -22.42 -4.95 -6.68
N GLU A 186 -22.37 -4.00 -7.60
CA GLU A 186 -23.20 -4.03 -8.81
C GLU A 186 -22.91 -5.26 -9.67
N ALA A 187 -21.64 -5.60 -9.87
CA ALA A 187 -21.24 -6.75 -10.66
C ALA A 187 -21.64 -8.09 -10.00
N SER A 188 -21.58 -8.17 -8.66
CA SER A 188 -22.07 -9.31 -7.88
C SER A 188 -23.57 -9.50 -8.00
N ILE A 189 -24.36 -8.42 -7.87
CA ILE A 189 -25.83 -8.43 -8.05
C ILE A 189 -26.21 -8.86 -9.48
N ALA A 190 -25.42 -8.45 -10.48
CA ALA A 190 -25.64 -8.81 -11.87
C ALA A 190 -25.27 -10.27 -12.23
N GLY A 191 -24.84 -11.09 -11.25
CA GLY A 191 -24.52 -12.51 -11.47
C GLY A 191 -23.32 -12.74 -12.39
N LYS A 192 -22.43 -11.74 -12.57
CA LYS A 192 -21.25 -11.89 -13.41
C LYS A 192 -20.28 -12.85 -12.74
N SER A 193 -19.94 -13.96 -13.42
CA SER A 193 -18.85 -14.82 -12.98
C SER A 193 -17.55 -14.05 -13.14
N PHE A 194 -16.78 -13.94 -12.06
CA PHE A 194 -15.45 -13.38 -12.14
C PHE A 194 -14.46 -14.48 -12.58
N PRO A 195 -13.46 -14.14 -13.41
CA PRO A 195 -12.43 -15.10 -13.75
C PRO A 195 -11.72 -15.57 -12.48
N LYS A 196 -11.46 -16.88 -12.39
CA LYS A 196 -10.73 -17.48 -11.28
C LYS A 196 -9.40 -16.74 -11.08
N ALA A 197 -9.05 -16.45 -9.83
CA ALA A 197 -7.79 -15.80 -9.51
C ALA A 197 -6.58 -16.70 -9.79
N ILE A 198 -6.78 -18.02 -9.81
CA ILE A 198 -5.76 -19.04 -10.07
C ILE A 198 -6.43 -20.10 -10.96
N THR A 199 -5.80 -20.40 -12.10
CA THR A 199 -6.15 -21.53 -13.00
C THR A 199 -5.11 -22.62 -12.89
#